data_AF-A0A1Q5BPF5-F1
#
_entry.id   AF-A0A1Q5BPF5-F1
#
_cell.length_a   1.000
_cell.length_b   1.000
_cell.length_c   1.000
_cell.angle_alpha   90.00
_cell.angle_beta   90.00
_cell.angle_gamma   90.00
#
_symmetry.space_group_name_H-M   'P 1'
#
loop_
_entity.id
_entity.type
_entity.pdbx_description
1 polymer ?
#
loop_
_entity_poly.entity_id
_entity_poly.type
_entity_poly.pdbx_seq_one_letter_code
_entity_poly.pdbx_strand_id
1 'polypeptide(L)'
;MTLTPAPARPAGLAPRLAAALDLVDVRADGLEARVAGRTLTADSPRDLRGRLTNALYEEFHAGNGAHRRDADAAPRRTLRDSALERRLAAAVPHPTTPVTGRLLEVGEGGELVVRLPEITARIAADRLIGPAAPVPGELVQVALEAARPALSPGFFYVMGSRPLPVPAGPVRRLFLHARDAAAAVGLWAVALAALEDAGARYHAKVLSDEDDYPRRDSVVVYLHGDHAPAERAVAAAVRDLPGLGGDTSLFTARLAPGVAAAWDPRDPRPGRDGMSFGQHRSFALATALVDHAQGAGPGDGLADHVVRAFRAAGIDPEHPENNLAGTPSTATAGV
;
A
#
# COMPACT_ATOMS: atom_id res chain seq x y z
N MET A 1 -33.33 37.69 -2.54
CA MET A 1 -32.77 36.34 -2.76
C MET A 1 -31.53 36.24 -1.90
N THR A 2 -31.71 35.83 -0.65
CA THR A 2 -30.65 35.71 0.35
C THR A 2 -29.84 34.45 0.03
N LEU A 3 -28.62 34.65 -0.47
CA LEU A 3 -27.64 33.58 -0.61
C LEU A 3 -27.30 33.07 0.79
N THR A 4 -27.71 31.84 1.08
CA THR A 4 -27.25 31.10 2.25
C THR A 4 -25.72 31.02 2.19
N PRO A 5 -24.99 31.46 3.23
CA PRO A 5 -23.54 31.34 3.24
C PRO A 5 -23.16 29.86 3.13
N ALA A 6 -22.19 29.54 2.27
CA ALA A 6 -21.62 28.20 2.21
C ALA A 6 -21.11 27.82 3.62
N PRO A 7 -21.32 26.57 4.08
CA PRO A 7 -20.83 26.15 5.38
C PRO A 7 -19.32 26.42 5.47
N ALA A 8 -18.90 27.02 6.59
CA ALA A 8 -17.49 27.28 6.84
C ALA A 8 -16.71 25.96 6.74
N ARG A 9 -15.59 25.96 6.01
CA ARG A 9 -14.72 24.78 5.92
C ARG A 9 -14.35 24.31 7.33
N PRO A 10 -14.41 23.01 7.63
CA PRO A 10 -13.83 22.52 8.87
C PRO A 10 -12.33 22.80 8.84
N ALA A 11 -11.85 23.60 9.78
CA ALA A 11 -10.42 23.89 9.89
C ALA A 11 -9.64 22.60 10.17
N GLY A 12 -8.46 22.46 9.56
CA GLY A 12 -7.55 21.34 9.85
C GLY A 12 -7.89 20.02 9.18
N LEU A 13 -8.68 19.98 8.11
CA LEU A 13 -8.87 18.80 7.26
C LEU A 13 -8.53 19.10 5.80
N ALA A 14 -7.99 18.09 5.10
CA ALA A 14 -7.79 18.14 3.67
C ALA A 14 -9.14 18.39 2.95
N PRO A 15 -9.23 19.33 1.98
CA PRO A 15 -10.50 19.68 1.34
C PRO A 15 -11.24 18.50 0.70
N ARG A 16 -10.51 17.56 0.08
CA ARG A 16 -11.11 16.35 -0.50
C ARG A 16 -11.69 15.44 0.57
N LEU A 17 -11.03 15.33 1.72
CA LEU A 17 -11.50 14.52 2.85
C LEU A 17 -12.76 15.14 3.44
N ALA A 18 -12.78 16.46 3.67
CA ALA A 18 -13.97 17.17 4.16
C ALA A 18 -15.18 16.96 3.25
N ALA A 19 -15.02 17.08 1.93
CA ALA A 19 -16.10 16.82 0.97
C ALA A 19 -16.55 15.35 0.94
N ALA A 20 -15.64 14.40 1.20
CA ALA A 20 -15.98 12.98 1.23
C ALA A 20 -16.79 12.58 2.48
N LEU A 21 -16.75 13.39 3.56
CA LEU A 21 -17.56 13.12 4.76
C LEU A 21 -19.06 13.21 4.46
N ASP A 22 -19.48 14.07 3.52
CA ASP A 22 -20.89 14.20 3.11
C ASP A 22 -21.45 12.92 2.45
N LEU A 23 -20.57 12.00 2.04
CA LEU A 23 -20.94 10.71 1.44
C LEU A 23 -21.12 9.60 2.48
N VAL A 24 -20.89 9.90 3.76
CA VAL A 24 -20.92 8.94 4.85
C VAL A 24 -21.87 9.39 5.95
N ASP A 25 -22.79 8.51 6.31
CA ASP A 25 -23.69 8.72 7.44
C ASP A 25 -23.53 7.54 8.42
N VAL A 26 -23.52 7.82 9.72
CA VAL A 26 -23.49 6.79 10.76
C VAL A 26 -24.59 7.10 11.75
N ARG A 27 -25.48 6.12 11.98
CA ARG A 27 -26.58 6.29 12.93
C ARG A 27 -26.05 6.49 14.34
N ALA A 28 -26.77 7.26 15.14
CA ALA A 28 -26.40 7.58 16.53
C ALA A 28 -26.28 6.36 17.46
N ASP A 29 -26.92 5.24 17.12
CA ASP A 29 -26.75 3.97 17.84
C ASP A 29 -25.40 3.29 17.55
N GLY A 30 -24.69 3.72 16.51
CA GLY A 30 -23.43 3.13 16.05
C GLY A 30 -23.61 1.72 15.49
N LEU A 31 -24.82 1.35 15.03
CA LEU A 31 -25.12 0.01 14.51
C LEU A 31 -25.37 -0.03 13.00
N GLU A 32 -25.54 1.13 12.37
CA GLU A 32 -25.71 1.26 10.94
C GLU A 32 -24.85 2.41 10.39
N ALA A 33 -24.32 2.21 9.18
CA ALA A 33 -23.68 3.27 8.42
C ALA A 33 -24.08 3.19 6.94
N ARG A 34 -24.10 4.33 6.26
CA ARG A 34 -24.24 4.42 4.82
C ARG A 34 -22.97 5.03 4.21
N VAL A 35 -22.38 4.38 3.23
CA VAL A 35 -21.20 4.88 2.48
C VAL A 35 -21.52 4.83 0.99
N ALA A 36 -21.52 5.98 0.32
CA ALA A 36 -21.74 6.07 -1.14
C ALA A 36 -22.95 5.24 -1.63
N GLY A 37 -24.06 5.28 -0.88
CA GLY A 37 -25.30 4.56 -1.19
C GLY A 37 -25.38 3.11 -0.68
N ARG A 38 -24.30 2.54 -0.12
CA ARG A 38 -24.30 1.21 0.50
C ARG A 38 -24.63 1.30 1.99
N THR A 39 -25.67 0.60 2.42
CA THR A 39 -26.00 0.44 3.86
C THR A 39 -25.23 -0.74 4.45
N LEU A 40 -24.67 -0.53 5.64
CA LEU A 40 -23.95 -1.51 6.44
C LEU A 40 -24.66 -1.61 7.79
N THR A 41 -25.01 -2.81 8.21
CA THR A 41 -25.54 -3.09 9.55
C THR A 41 -24.56 -3.95 10.33
N ALA A 42 -24.57 -3.83 11.66
CA ALA A 42 -23.68 -4.52 12.57
C ALA A 42 -24.35 -4.77 13.94
N ASP A 43 -23.89 -5.79 14.65
CA ASP A 43 -24.43 -6.16 15.96
C ASP A 43 -23.82 -5.34 17.12
N SER A 44 -22.76 -4.59 16.83
CA SER A 44 -22.12 -3.69 17.78
C SER A 44 -21.35 -2.57 17.07
N PRO A 45 -21.06 -1.45 17.75
CA PRO A 45 -20.23 -0.38 17.20
C PRO A 45 -18.81 -0.82 16.81
N ARG A 46 -18.28 -1.83 17.52
CA ARG A 46 -16.99 -2.44 17.18
C ARG A 46 -17.07 -3.20 15.86
N ASP A 47 -18.12 -3.98 15.63
CA ASP A 47 -18.35 -4.67 14.36
C ASP A 47 -18.61 -3.65 13.24
N LEU A 48 -19.42 -2.62 13.49
CA LEU A 48 -19.66 -1.55 12.52
C LEU A 48 -18.36 -0.90 12.06
N ARG A 49 -17.45 -0.58 12.99
CA ARG A 49 -16.14 0.00 12.68
C ARG A 49 -15.33 -0.88 11.73
N GLY A 50 -15.34 -2.19 11.92
CA GLY A 50 -14.66 -3.14 11.04
C GLY A 50 -15.26 -3.13 9.62
N ARG A 51 -16.59 -3.24 9.52
CA ARG A 51 -17.32 -3.21 8.23
C ARG A 51 -17.13 -1.87 7.51
N LEU A 52 -17.23 -0.77 8.24
CA LEU A 52 -17.05 0.58 7.75
C LEU A 52 -15.62 0.82 7.26
N THR A 53 -14.61 0.29 7.97
CA THR A 53 -13.21 0.34 7.51
C THR A 53 -13.05 -0.28 6.11
N ASN A 54 -13.65 -1.45 5.89
CA ASN A 54 -13.60 -2.13 4.60
C ASN A 54 -14.35 -1.35 3.51
N ALA A 55 -15.54 -0.84 3.80
CA ALA A 55 -16.31 -0.04 2.84
C ALA A 55 -15.61 1.27 2.45
N LEU A 56 -15.02 1.97 3.43
CA LEU A 56 -14.22 3.18 3.18
C LEU A 56 -12.94 2.86 2.39
N TYR A 57 -12.31 1.70 2.65
CA TYR A 57 -11.20 1.24 1.83
C TYR A 57 -11.61 1.02 0.38
N GLU A 58 -12.69 0.28 0.14
CA GLU A 58 -13.20 -0.03 -1.20
C GLU A 58 -13.60 1.23 -1.98
N GLU A 59 -14.24 2.19 -1.31
CA GLU A 59 -14.77 3.39 -1.95
C GLU A 59 -13.71 4.52 -2.09
N PHE A 60 -13.02 4.84 -0.99
CA PHE A 60 -12.16 6.02 -0.92
C PHE A 60 -10.69 5.71 -1.25
N HIS A 61 -10.20 4.49 -1.01
CA HIS A 61 -8.83 4.12 -1.34
C HIS A 61 -8.74 3.33 -2.65
N ALA A 62 -9.25 2.11 -2.66
CA ALA A 62 -9.16 1.18 -3.79
C ALA A 62 -9.98 1.68 -4.99
N GLY A 63 -11.14 2.31 -4.75
CA GLY A 63 -12.00 2.85 -5.80
C GLY A 63 -12.76 1.80 -6.60
N ASN A 64 -12.94 0.60 -6.04
CA ASN A 64 -13.65 -0.51 -6.67
C ASN A 64 -15.00 -0.83 -6.01
N GLY A 65 -15.47 0.02 -5.10
CA GLY A 65 -16.72 -0.16 -4.35
C GLY A 65 -17.92 -0.45 -5.24
N ALA A 66 -18.10 0.29 -6.35
CA ALA A 66 -19.19 0.05 -7.29
C ALA A 66 -19.09 -1.32 -7.98
N HIS A 67 -17.91 -1.63 -8.52
CA HIS A 67 -17.65 -2.91 -9.17
C HIS A 67 -17.93 -4.10 -8.24
N ARG A 68 -17.50 -4.01 -6.97
CA ARG A 68 -17.76 -5.06 -5.97
C ARG A 68 -19.22 -5.22 -5.58
N ARG A 69 -20.06 -4.18 -5.76
CA ARG A 69 -21.49 -4.25 -5.51
C ARG A 69 -22.24 -4.90 -6.66
N ASP A 70 -21.82 -4.62 -7.89
CA ASP A 70 -22.45 -5.16 -9.10
C ASP A 70 -22.01 -6.60 -9.39
N ALA A 71 -20.85 -7.01 -8.86
CA ALA A 71 -20.39 -8.39 -8.91
C ALA A 71 -21.25 -9.28 -8.00
N ASP A 72 -22.35 -9.80 -8.55
CA ASP A 72 -23.19 -10.86 -7.94
C ASP A 72 -22.46 -12.22 -8.00
N ALA A 73 -21.20 -12.23 -7.56
CA ALA A 73 -20.25 -13.30 -7.80
C ALA A 73 -20.22 -14.28 -6.63
N ALA A 74 -20.16 -15.57 -6.96
CA ALA A 74 -19.92 -16.62 -5.98
C ALA A 74 -18.63 -16.35 -5.18
N PRO A 75 -18.53 -16.83 -3.92
CA PRO A 75 -17.33 -16.67 -3.12
C PRO A 75 -16.09 -17.14 -3.88
N ARG A 76 -15.09 -16.27 -3.99
CA ARG A 76 -13.86 -16.60 -4.73
C ARG A 76 -13.15 -17.77 -4.06
N ARG A 77 -12.79 -18.76 -4.88
CA ARG A 77 -12.04 -19.95 -4.44
C ARG A 77 -10.54 -19.67 -4.30
N THR A 78 -10.04 -18.67 -5.01
CA THR A 78 -8.62 -18.28 -5.04
C THR A 78 -8.52 -16.75 -5.16
N LEU A 79 -7.43 -16.19 -4.64
CA LEU A 79 -7.04 -14.79 -4.81
C LEU A 79 -5.94 -14.63 -5.88
N ARG A 80 -5.77 -15.66 -6.71
CA ARG A 80 -4.67 -15.81 -7.67
C ARG A 80 -5.20 -16.40 -8.95
N ASP A 81 -5.01 -15.66 -10.04
CA ASP A 81 -5.12 -16.12 -11.41
C ASP A 81 -3.73 -16.46 -11.94
N SER A 82 -3.52 -17.76 -12.20
CA SER A 82 -2.24 -18.26 -12.72
C SER A 82 -1.92 -17.77 -14.13
N ALA A 83 -2.92 -17.45 -14.96
CA ALA A 83 -2.70 -16.92 -16.30
C ALA A 83 -2.22 -15.47 -16.24
N LEU A 84 -2.85 -14.65 -15.40
CA LEU A 84 -2.39 -13.30 -15.11
C LEU A 84 -0.99 -13.30 -14.47
N GLU A 85 -0.74 -14.10 -13.42
CA GLU A 85 0.58 -14.15 -12.77
C GLU A 85 1.72 -14.51 -13.74
N ARG A 86 1.48 -15.42 -14.71
CA ARG A 86 2.49 -15.72 -15.75
C ARG A 86 2.84 -14.50 -16.60
N ARG A 87 1.84 -13.70 -16.98
CA ARG A 87 2.05 -12.47 -17.76
C ARG A 87 2.77 -11.41 -16.92
N LEU A 88 2.41 -11.28 -15.64
CA LEU A 88 3.07 -10.37 -14.71
C LEU A 88 4.53 -10.76 -14.45
N ALA A 89 4.82 -12.05 -14.32
CA ALA A 89 6.17 -12.57 -14.16
C ALA A 89 7.03 -12.33 -15.42
N ALA A 90 6.47 -12.57 -16.61
CA ALA A 90 7.17 -12.32 -17.88
C ALA A 90 7.46 -10.83 -18.12
N ALA A 91 6.73 -9.94 -17.45
CA ALA A 91 6.91 -8.49 -17.51
C ALA A 91 7.96 -7.95 -16.52
N VAL A 92 8.53 -8.78 -15.64
CA VAL A 92 9.59 -8.36 -14.73
C VAL A 92 10.92 -8.23 -15.52
N PRO A 93 11.60 -7.07 -15.47
CA PRO A 93 12.79 -6.82 -16.31
C PRO A 93 14.05 -7.54 -15.84
N HIS A 94 14.03 -8.16 -14.66
CA HIS A 94 15.16 -8.86 -14.06
C HIS A 94 14.72 -10.17 -13.38
N PRO A 95 15.47 -11.27 -13.53
CA PRO A 95 15.05 -12.57 -13.02
C PRO A 95 15.34 -12.73 -11.51
N THR A 96 16.30 -11.97 -10.98
CA THR A 96 16.84 -12.19 -9.63
C THR A 96 17.06 -10.89 -8.86
N THR A 97 16.95 -10.97 -7.53
CA THR A 97 17.34 -9.94 -6.57
C THR A 97 18.56 -10.40 -5.78
N PRO A 98 19.56 -9.54 -5.54
CA PRO A 98 20.64 -9.83 -4.61
C PRO A 98 20.12 -9.83 -3.18
N VAL A 99 20.49 -10.86 -2.42
CA VAL A 99 20.18 -10.95 -0.98
C VAL A 99 21.44 -11.25 -0.21
N THR A 100 21.72 -10.43 0.80
CA THR A 100 22.84 -10.66 1.72
C THR A 100 22.44 -11.67 2.79
N GLY A 101 23.29 -12.66 3.02
CA GLY A 101 23.14 -13.62 4.11
C GLY A 101 24.49 -14.02 4.70
N ARG A 102 24.48 -14.74 5.80
CA ARG A 102 25.69 -15.32 6.40
C ARG A 102 25.90 -16.73 5.87
N LEU A 103 27.04 -17.00 5.26
CA LEU A 103 27.41 -18.35 4.84
C LEU A 103 27.68 -19.20 6.09
N LEU A 104 27.04 -20.36 6.18
CA LEU A 104 27.22 -21.30 7.29
C LEU A 104 28.12 -22.48 6.88
N GLU A 105 27.96 -22.97 5.66
CA GLU A 105 28.65 -24.17 5.17
C GLU A 105 28.76 -24.12 3.64
N VAL A 106 29.84 -24.70 3.11
CA VAL A 106 29.99 -25.06 1.69
C VAL A 106 30.01 -26.58 1.63
N GLY A 107 28.95 -27.17 1.08
CA GLY A 107 28.78 -28.62 0.99
C GLY A 107 29.62 -29.26 -0.11
N GLU A 108 29.68 -30.59 -0.09
CA GLU A 108 30.29 -31.38 -1.17
C GLU A 108 29.56 -31.09 -2.49
N GLY A 109 30.29 -30.66 -3.52
CA GLY A 109 29.72 -30.22 -4.81
C GLY A 109 29.44 -28.71 -4.91
N GLY A 110 29.80 -27.92 -3.89
CA GLY A 110 29.75 -26.46 -3.94
C GLY A 110 28.40 -25.83 -3.54
N GLU A 111 27.42 -26.63 -3.08
CA GLU A 111 26.19 -26.08 -2.50
C GLU A 111 26.49 -25.19 -1.29
N LEU A 112 25.75 -24.09 -1.17
CA LEU A 112 25.92 -23.11 -0.11
C LEU A 112 24.77 -23.23 0.89
N VAL A 113 25.08 -23.35 2.17
CA VAL A 113 24.09 -23.21 3.25
C VAL A 113 24.18 -21.77 3.78
N VAL A 114 23.17 -20.96 3.51
CA VAL A 114 23.17 -19.52 3.85
C VAL A 114 22.05 -19.20 4.81
N ARG A 115 22.39 -18.53 5.92
CA ARG A 115 21.42 -17.88 6.82
C ARG A 115 21.01 -16.54 6.21
N LEU A 116 19.80 -16.52 5.67
CA LEU A 116 19.10 -15.32 5.22
C LEU A 116 18.34 -14.70 6.41
N PRO A 117 17.80 -13.47 6.28
CA PRO A 117 17.11 -12.80 7.38
C PRO A 117 15.96 -13.61 8.00
N GLU A 118 15.20 -14.34 7.19
CA GLU A 118 13.98 -15.05 7.63
C GLU A 118 14.12 -16.58 7.63
N ILE A 119 15.08 -17.11 6.88
CA ILE A 119 15.24 -18.56 6.66
C ILE A 119 16.71 -18.94 6.58
N THR A 120 17.01 -20.23 6.77
CA THR A 120 18.27 -20.81 6.32
C THR A 120 17.99 -21.68 5.11
N ALA A 121 18.73 -21.47 4.02
CA ALA A 121 18.46 -22.12 2.73
C ALA A 121 19.71 -22.80 2.18
N ARG A 122 19.52 -23.91 1.47
CA ARG A 122 20.52 -24.49 0.56
C ARG A 122 20.39 -23.81 -0.79
N ILE A 123 21.49 -23.32 -1.32
CA ILE A 123 21.55 -22.49 -2.51
C ILE A 123 22.61 -23.07 -3.45
N ALA A 124 22.29 -23.17 -4.74
CA ALA A 124 23.25 -23.61 -5.74
C ALA A 124 24.43 -22.62 -5.86
N ALA A 125 25.64 -23.14 -6.09
CA ALA A 125 26.86 -22.36 -6.17
C ALA A 125 26.79 -21.23 -7.21
N ASP A 126 26.09 -21.49 -8.33
CA ASP A 126 25.89 -20.56 -9.44
C ASP A 126 25.05 -19.32 -9.10
N ARG A 127 24.38 -19.33 -7.94
CA ARG A 127 23.66 -18.16 -7.42
C ARG A 127 24.53 -17.24 -6.58
N LEU A 128 25.79 -17.58 -6.30
CA LEU A 128 26.69 -16.70 -5.55
C LEU A 128 27.05 -15.46 -6.38
N ILE A 129 26.86 -14.28 -5.79
CA ILE A 129 27.29 -13.00 -6.34
C ILE A 129 28.60 -12.62 -5.65
N GLY A 130 29.69 -12.58 -6.41
CA GLY A 130 31.02 -12.20 -5.90
C GLY A 130 32.05 -13.31 -6.05
N PRO A 131 32.99 -13.46 -5.09
CA PRO A 131 34.15 -14.33 -5.25
C PRO A 131 33.76 -15.82 -5.26
N ALA A 132 34.42 -16.61 -6.12
CA ALA A 132 34.10 -18.04 -6.33
C ALA A 132 34.41 -18.96 -5.14
N ALA A 133 35.17 -18.48 -4.15
CA ALA A 133 35.56 -19.26 -2.97
C ALA A 133 35.09 -18.55 -1.69
N PRO A 134 33.79 -18.64 -1.34
CA PRO A 134 33.26 -18.00 -0.16
C PRO A 134 33.69 -18.75 1.11
N VAL A 135 33.94 -18.02 2.21
CA VAL A 135 34.39 -18.61 3.48
C VAL A 135 33.22 -18.71 4.46
N PRO A 136 32.98 -19.89 5.07
CA PRO A 136 31.99 -20.02 6.13
C PRO A 136 32.20 -19.00 7.26
N GLY A 137 31.10 -18.40 7.72
CA GLY A 137 31.08 -17.33 8.71
C GLY A 137 31.00 -15.92 8.10
N GLU A 138 31.37 -15.73 6.83
CA GLU A 138 31.32 -14.44 6.15
C GLU A 138 29.92 -14.07 5.63
N LEU A 139 29.74 -12.78 5.32
CA LEU A 139 28.57 -12.31 4.59
C LEU A 139 28.78 -12.54 3.09
N VAL A 140 27.79 -13.15 2.45
CA VAL A 140 27.75 -13.42 1.01
C VAL A 140 26.49 -12.81 0.41
N GLN A 141 26.56 -12.47 -0.87
CA GLN A 141 25.37 -12.11 -1.65
C GLN A 141 24.98 -13.27 -2.55
N VAL A 142 23.69 -13.57 -2.59
CA VAL A 142 23.12 -14.62 -3.45
C VAL A 142 22.00 -14.06 -4.31
N ALA A 143 21.92 -14.52 -5.56
CA ALA A 143 20.89 -14.17 -6.54
C ALA A 143 19.67 -15.08 -6.34
N LEU A 144 18.70 -14.61 -5.56
CA LEU A 144 17.40 -15.28 -5.42
C LEU A 144 16.44 -14.76 -6.48
N GLU A 145 15.38 -15.50 -6.79
CA GLU A 145 14.36 -15.10 -7.75
C GLU A 145 13.83 -13.69 -7.42
N ALA A 146 13.48 -12.85 -8.38
CA ALA A 146 12.91 -11.54 -8.08
C ALA A 146 11.44 -11.65 -7.67
N ALA A 147 10.70 -12.55 -8.32
CA ALA A 147 9.28 -12.80 -8.08
C ALA A 147 9.03 -13.54 -6.76
N ARG A 148 8.02 -13.11 -6.02
CA ARG A 148 7.55 -13.67 -4.75
C ARG A 148 6.03 -13.81 -4.76
N PRO A 149 5.47 -14.69 -5.61
CA PRO A 149 4.02 -14.88 -5.67
C PRO A 149 3.47 -15.26 -4.28
N ALA A 150 2.28 -14.77 -3.95
CA ALA A 150 1.60 -15.00 -2.67
C ALA A 150 2.26 -14.42 -1.41
N LEU A 151 3.32 -13.59 -1.52
CA LEU A 151 3.91 -12.91 -0.36
C LEU A 151 2.92 -11.92 0.28
N SER A 152 2.06 -11.30 -0.53
CA SER A 152 0.96 -10.44 -0.07
C SER A 152 -0.36 -11.01 -0.60
N PRO A 153 -1.36 -11.31 0.26
CA PRO A 153 -2.63 -11.88 -0.18
C PRO A 153 -3.31 -11.05 -1.28
N GLY A 154 -3.67 -11.69 -2.40
CA GLY A 154 -4.28 -11.03 -3.57
C GLY A 154 -3.31 -10.30 -4.49
N PHE A 155 -1.99 -10.37 -4.24
CA PHE A 155 -0.98 -9.69 -5.06
C PHE A 155 0.13 -10.62 -5.52
N PHE A 156 0.60 -10.39 -6.75
CA PHE A 156 1.90 -10.82 -7.24
C PHE A 156 2.95 -9.80 -6.81
N TYR A 157 4.07 -10.28 -6.26
CA TYR A 157 5.07 -9.43 -5.62
C TYR A 157 6.44 -9.59 -6.27
N VAL A 158 7.22 -8.51 -6.32
CA VAL A 158 8.59 -8.51 -6.86
C VAL A 158 9.53 -7.67 -5.99
N MET A 159 10.78 -8.14 -5.88
CA MET A 159 11.90 -7.38 -5.35
C MET A 159 12.69 -6.75 -6.51
N GLY A 160 13.11 -5.48 -6.39
CA GLY A 160 13.96 -4.83 -7.38
C GLY A 160 15.36 -5.47 -7.49
N SER A 161 16.12 -5.16 -8.54
CA SER A 161 17.43 -5.81 -8.77
C SER A 161 18.55 -5.28 -7.88
N ARG A 162 18.27 -4.28 -7.04
CA ARG A 162 19.23 -3.64 -6.13
C ARG A 162 18.91 -3.96 -4.67
N PRO A 163 19.94 -4.13 -3.82
CA PRO A 163 19.72 -4.42 -2.41
C PRO A 163 19.04 -3.25 -1.71
N LEU A 164 18.00 -3.56 -0.94
CA LEU A 164 17.33 -2.60 -0.08
C LEU A 164 18.28 -2.10 1.03
N PRO A 165 18.15 -0.84 1.48
CA PRO A 165 18.96 -0.33 2.58
C PRO A 165 18.64 -1.05 3.90
N VAL A 166 19.65 -1.18 4.76
CA VAL A 166 19.51 -1.71 6.11
C VAL A 166 20.17 -0.71 7.08
N PRO A 167 19.41 -0.04 7.97
CA PRO A 167 17.96 -0.09 8.11
C PRO A 167 17.23 0.52 6.88
N ALA A 168 15.98 0.11 6.65
CA ALA A 168 15.20 0.50 5.46
C ALA A 168 14.89 2.01 5.38
N GLY A 169 14.79 2.70 6.52
CA GLY A 169 14.41 4.11 6.57
C GLY A 169 12.94 4.36 6.21
N PRO A 170 12.55 5.62 5.96
CA PRO A 170 11.21 5.97 5.45
C PRO A 170 10.95 5.39 4.05
N VAL A 171 9.78 4.78 3.86
CA VAL A 171 9.37 4.20 2.57
C VAL A 171 8.31 5.07 1.92
N ARG A 172 8.53 5.41 0.65
CA ARG A 172 7.58 6.15 -0.17
C ARG A 172 6.81 5.17 -1.06
N ARG A 173 5.49 5.20 -1.03
CA ARG A 173 4.62 4.36 -1.86
C ARG A 173 4.12 5.13 -3.07
N LEU A 174 4.22 4.53 -4.25
CA LEU A 174 3.59 4.98 -5.49
C LEU A 174 2.46 4.02 -5.84
N PHE A 175 1.33 4.56 -6.29
CA PHE A 175 0.11 3.83 -6.64
C PHE A 175 -0.26 4.14 -8.09
N LEU A 176 -0.51 3.10 -8.89
CA LEU A 176 -1.00 3.22 -10.26
C LEU A 176 -2.39 2.60 -10.39
N HIS A 177 -3.28 3.33 -11.08
CA HIS A 177 -4.65 2.95 -11.31
C HIS A 177 -4.80 2.20 -12.66
N ALA A 178 -4.82 0.87 -12.63
CA ALA A 178 -5.17 0.07 -13.80
C ALA A 178 -6.69 -0.13 -13.85
N ARG A 179 -7.29 0.11 -15.01
CA ARG A 179 -8.74 -0.13 -15.24
C ARG A 179 -9.09 -1.61 -15.39
N ASP A 180 -8.13 -2.43 -15.80
CA ASP A 180 -8.30 -3.87 -16.02
C ASP A 180 -6.94 -4.58 -15.88
N ALA A 181 -6.98 -5.92 -15.88
CA ALA A 181 -5.80 -6.76 -15.74
C ALA A 181 -4.80 -6.61 -16.91
N ALA A 182 -5.27 -6.34 -18.13
CA ALA A 182 -4.39 -6.16 -19.28
C ALA A 182 -3.59 -4.85 -19.18
N ALA A 183 -4.27 -3.76 -18.79
CA ALA A 183 -3.65 -2.48 -18.47
C ALA A 183 -2.63 -2.63 -17.34
N ALA A 184 -2.94 -3.43 -16.31
CA ALA A 184 -2.04 -3.65 -15.19
C ALA A 184 -0.72 -4.30 -15.61
N VAL A 185 -0.75 -5.29 -16.51
CA VAL A 185 0.47 -5.91 -17.07
C VAL A 185 1.33 -4.87 -17.79
N GLY A 186 0.72 -4.00 -18.59
CA GLY A 186 1.45 -2.93 -19.30
C GLY A 186 2.04 -1.89 -18.36
N LEU A 187 1.25 -1.39 -17.41
CA LEU A 187 1.69 -0.44 -16.38
C LEU A 187 2.81 -1.03 -15.52
N TRP A 188 2.68 -2.31 -15.14
CA TRP A 188 3.68 -3.05 -14.39
C TRP A 188 5.01 -3.12 -15.13
N ALA A 189 5.01 -3.60 -16.38
CA ALA A 189 6.22 -3.71 -17.19
C ALA A 189 6.96 -2.37 -17.31
N VAL A 190 6.23 -1.31 -17.68
CA VAL A 190 6.81 0.02 -17.92
C VAL A 190 7.26 0.67 -16.63
N ALA A 191 6.49 0.55 -15.54
CA ALA A 191 6.90 1.10 -14.25
C ALA A 191 8.16 0.41 -13.73
N LEU A 192 8.24 -0.92 -13.78
CA LEU A 192 9.44 -1.65 -13.34
C LEU A 192 10.68 -1.28 -14.18
N ALA A 193 10.55 -1.18 -15.51
CA ALA A 193 11.65 -0.74 -16.36
C ALA A 193 12.12 0.68 -16.00
N ALA A 194 11.20 1.62 -15.81
CA ALA A 194 11.53 2.99 -15.42
C ALA A 194 12.21 3.08 -14.04
N LEU A 195 11.85 2.20 -13.11
CA LEU A 195 12.50 2.10 -11.79
C LEU A 195 13.94 1.58 -11.91
N GLU A 196 14.15 0.54 -12.71
CA GLU A 196 15.47 -0.04 -12.97
C GLU A 196 16.40 0.96 -13.67
N ASP A 197 15.90 1.68 -14.68
CA ASP A 197 16.61 2.73 -15.40
C ASP A 197 16.98 3.92 -14.48
N ALA A 198 16.09 4.27 -13.55
CA ALA A 198 16.33 5.31 -12.56
C ALA A 198 17.29 4.86 -11.44
N GLY A 199 17.73 3.60 -11.42
CA GLY A 199 18.58 3.04 -10.38
C GLY A 199 17.88 2.94 -9.01
N ALA A 200 16.55 2.87 -9.00
CA ALA A 200 15.75 2.89 -7.79
C ALA A 200 15.98 1.64 -6.93
N ARG A 201 15.89 1.79 -5.61
CA ARG A 201 15.80 0.67 -4.67
C ARG A 201 14.34 0.48 -4.31
N TYR A 202 13.77 -0.65 -4.70
CA TYR A 202 12.33 -0.83 -4.55
C TYR A 202 11.92 -2.29 -4.34
N HIS A 203 10.71 -2.44 -3.86
CA HIS A 203 9.90 -3.65 -4.06
C HIS A 203 8.53 -3.21 -4.54
N ALA A 204 7.80 -4.08 -5.22
CA ALA A 204 6.52 -3.73 -5.79
C ALA A 204 5.55 -4.90 -5.76
N LYS A 205 4.27 -4.58 -5.88
CA LYS A 205 3.21 -5.56 -5.98
C LYS A 205 2.13 -5.10 -6.93
N VAL A 206 1.44 -6.06 -7.53
CA VAL A 206 0.37 -5.86 -8.49
C VAL A 206 -0.72 -6.88 -8.22
N LEU A 207 -1.99 -6.51 -8.41
CA LEU A 207 -3.12 -7.42 -8.19
C LEU A 207 -2.96 -8.70 -9.00
N SER A 208 -3.34 -9.81 -8.36
CA SER A 208 -3.13 -11.15 -8.91
C SER A 208 -4.40 -11.78 -9.48
N ASP A 209 -5.51 -11.07 -9.47
CA ASP A 209 -6.84 -11.56 -9.84
C ASP A 209 -7.54 -10.53 -10.73
N GLU A 210 -8.07 -10.97 -11.86
CA GLU A 210 -8.73 -10.09 -12.82
C GLU A 210 -10.04 -9.49 -12.27
N ASP A 211 -10.72 -10.20 -11.36
CA ASP A 211 -11.96 -9.75 -10.74
C ASP A 211 -11.74 -8.63 -9.71
N ASP A 212 -10.48 -8.31 -9.37
CA ASP A 212 -10.15 -7.21 -8.45
C ASP A 212 -10.04 -5.85 -9.14
N TYR A 213 -10.03 -5.81 -10.47
CA TYR A 213 -9.98 -4.56 -11.22
C TYR A 213 -11.38 -3.97 -11.45
N PRO A 214 -11.52 -2.65 -11.65
CA PRO A 214 -10.48 -1.61 -11.61
C PRO A 214 -10.08 -1.24 -10.19
N ARG A 215 -8.81 -0.90 -9.94
CA ARG A 215 -8.34 -0.40 -8.63
C ARG A 215 -7.29 0.70 -8.76
N ARG A 216 -7.41 1.72 -7.90
CA ARG A 216 -6.45 2.84 -7.78
C ARG A 216 -5.12 2.43 -7.14
N ASP A 217 -5.12 1.33 -6.39
CA ASP A 217 -3.95 0.70 -5.76
C ASP A 217 -3.60 -0.63 -6.42
N SER A 218 -3.90 -0.77 -7.73
CA SER A 218 -3.70 -2.01 -8.48
C SER A 218 -2.24 -2.38 -8.69
N VAL A 219 -1.37 -1.38 -8.85
CA VAL A 219 0.09 -1.52 -8.82
C VAL A 219 0.60 -0.61 -7.71
N VAL A 220 1.40 -1.16 -6.81
CA VAL A 220 2.00 -0.42 -5.69
C VAL A 220 3.50 -0.65 -5.68
N VAL A 221 4.27 0.44 -5.76
CA VAL A 221 5.73 0.43 -5.67
C VAL A 221 6.14 1.05 -4.35
N TYR A 222 7.11 0.44 -3.68
CA TYR A 222 7.68 0.88 -2.42
C TYR A 222 9.12 1.31 -2.69
N LEU A 223 9.36 2.61 -2.64
CA LEU A 223 10.65 3.26 -2.90
C LEU A 223 11.39 3.48 -1.59
N HIS A 224 12.67 3.12 -1.59
CA HIS A 224 13.59 3.30 -0.48
C HIS A 224 14.68 4.31 -0.84
N GLY A 225 15.08 5.14 0.12
CA GLY A 225 16.09 6.18 -0.11
C GLY A 225 15.55 7.40 -0.87
N ASP A 226 16.33 7.95 -1.80
CA ASP A 226 15.87 9.07 -2.64
C ASP A 226 14.84 8.58 -3.67
N HIS A 227 13.58 8.89 -3.40
CA HIS A 227 12.42 8.46 -4.17
C HIS A 227 12.12 9.38 -5.35
N ALA A 228 12.56 10.64 -5.31
CA ALA A 228 12.07 11.67 -6.22
C ALA A 228 12.42 11.40 -7.70
N PRO A 229 13.64 10.93 -8.06
CA PRO A 229 13.95 10.54 -9.43
C PRO A 229 13.04 9.42 -9.94
N ALA A 230 12.83 8.39 -9.12
CA ALA A 230 12.02 7.22 -9.46
C ALA A 230 10.52 7.56 -9.63
N GLU A 231 9.96 8.40 -8.74
CA GLU A 231 8.57 8.87 -8.88
C GLU A 231 8.36 9.63 -10.19
N ARG A 232 9.27 10.55 -10.54
CA ARG A 232 9.20 11.31 -11.80
C ARG A 232 9.32 10.39 -13.00
N ALA A 233 10.26 9.44 -12.97
CA ALA A 233 10.47 8.49 -14.07
C ALA A 233 9.22 7.65 -14.32
N VAL A 234 8.64 7.04 -13.27
CA VAL A 234 7.42 6.23 -13.43
C VAL A 234 6.24 7.09 -13.88
N ALA A 235 6.00 8.25 -13.24
CA ALA A 235 4.87 9.11 -13.61
C ALA A 235 4.94 9.63 -15.05
N ALA A 236 6.15 9.86 -15.57
CA ALA A 236 6.36 10.20 -16.98
C ALA A 236 6.12 9.00 -17.90
N ALA A 237 6.68 7.83 -17.56
CA ALA A 237 6.64 6.64 -18.40
C ALA A 237 5.23 6.07 -18.58
N VAL A 238 4.36 6.18 -17.56
CA VAL A 238 3.01 5.59 -17.62
C VAL A 238 1.92 6.53 -18.13
N ARG A 239 2.20 7.83 -18.25
CA ARG A 239 1.20 8.89 -18.45
C ARG A 239 0.21 8.62 -19.58
N ASP A 240 0.72 8.13 -20.70
CA ASP A 240 -0.05 7.96 -21.95
C ASP A 240 -0.35 6.48 -22.24
N LEU A 241 -0.12 5.59 -21.26
CA LEU A 241 -0.37 4.17 -21.44
C LEU A 241 -1.88 3.88 -21.48
N PRO A 242 -2.34 3.03 -22.41
CA PRO A 242 -3.73 2.64 -22.48
C PRO A 242 -4.14 1.92 -21.20
N GLY A 243 -5.34 2.26 -20.70
CA GLY A 243 -5.88 1.58 -19.52
C GLY A 243 -5.47 2.16 -18.18
N LEU A 244 -4.61 3.20 -18.14
CA LEU A 244 -4.42 4.03 -16.95
C LEU A 244 -5.71 4.79 -16.64
N GLY A 245 -6.28 4.57 -15.45
CA GLY A 245 -7.44 5.32 -14.96
C GLY A 245 -7.05 6.73 -14.54
N GLY A 246 -8.01 7.67 -14.51
CA GLY A 246 -7.73 9.07 -14.13
C GLY A 246 -7.68 9.33 -12.62
N ASP A 247 -8.39 8.49 -11.85
CA ASP A 247 -8.63 8.71 -10.42
C ASP A 247 -7.46 8.30 -9.53
N THR A 248 -7.40 8.90 -8.35
CA THR A 248 -6.49 8.54 -7.26
C THR A 248 -7.24 8.37 -5.94
N SER A 249 -6.66 7.59 -5.02
CA SER A 249 -7.16 7.44 -3.66
C SER A 249 -7.39 8.80 -2.99
N LEU A 250 -8.42 8.88 -2.14
CA LEU A 250 -8.73 10.05 -1.31
C LEU A 250 -7.57 10.41 -0.39
N PHE A 251 -6.83 9.41 0.08
CA PHE A 251 -5.78 9.55 1.07
C PHE A 251 -4.38 9.80 0.49
N THR A 252 -4.23 9.95 -0.83
CA THR A 252 -2.91 10.05 -1.48
C THR A 252 -2.72 11.41 -2.16
N ALA A 253 -1.47 11.85 -2.26
CA ALA A 253 -1.11 12.99 -3.09
C ALA A 253 -1.15 12.57 -4.56
N ARG A 254 -1.92 13.28 -5.37
CA ARG A 254 -1.96 13.06 -6.82
C ARG A 254 -0.69 13.64 -7.46
N LEU A 255 0.07 12.79 -8.15
CA LEU A 255 1.23 13.22 -8.93
C LEU A 255 0.85 13.50 -10.40
N ALA A 256 -0.04 12.67 -10.95
CA ALA A 256 -0.61 12.80 -12.29
C ALA A 256 -2.00 12.11 -12.31
N PRO A 257 -2.82 12.20 -13.39
CA PRO A 257 -3.96 11.30 -13.55
C PRO A 257 -3.55 9.83 -13.36
N GLY A 258 -4.25 9.10 -12.48
CA GLY A 258 -3.96 7.69 -12.22
C GLY A 258 -2.70 7.35 -11.43
N VAL A 259 -1.88 8.35 -11.11
CA VAL A 259 -0.60 8.18 -10.41
C VAL A 259 -0.62 8.99 -9.12
N ALA A 260 -0.44 8.31 -7.99
CA ALA A 260 -0.46 8.95 -6.69
C ALA A 260 0.64 8.41 -5.78
N ALA A 261 0.99 9.17 -4.76
CA ALA A 261 2.00 8.76 -3.80
C ALA A 261 1.62 9.11 -2.36
N ALA A 262 2.22 8.37 -1.43
CA ALA A 262 2.08 8.60 -0.01
C ALA A 262 3.22 7.95 0.78
N TRP A 263 3.41 8.35 2.03
CA TRP A 263 4.36 7.71 2.94
C TRP A 263 3.76 6.46 3.59
N ASP A 264 4.62 5.44 3.78
CA ASP A 264 4.28 4.24 4.54
C ASP A 264 3.72 4.60 5.92
N PRO A 265 2.63 3.95 6.40
CA PRO A 265 2.06 4.23 7.70
C PRO A 265 3.08 4.23 8.84
N ARG A 266 3.00 5.23 9.72
CA ARG A 266 3.69 5.25 11.01
C ARG A 266 2.69 5.47 12.13
N ASP A 267 2.06 4.39 12.55
CA ASP A 267 1.11 4.45 13.65
C ASP A 267 1.83 4.28 14.99
N PRO A 268 1.80 5.27 15.89
CA PRO A 268 2.45 5.16 17.19
C PRO A 268 1.68 4.28 18.18
N ARG A 269 0.44 3.88 17.86
CA ARG A 269 -0.41 3.12 18.77
C ARG A 269 0.02 1.64 18.80
N PRO A 270 0.09 1.00 19.98
CA PRO A 270 0.48 -0.40 20.09
C PRO A 270 -0.41 -1.35 19.28
N GLY A 271 0.21 -2.31 18.59
CA GLY A 271 -0.49 -3.34 17.80
C GLY A 271 -1.24 -2.80 16.57
N ARG A 272 -0.85 -1.63 16.06
CA ARG A 272 -1.39 -1.02 14.83
C ARG A 272 -0.42 -1.06 13.65
N ASP A 273 0.68 -1.78 13.80
CA ASP A 273 1.58 -2.14 12.72
C ASP A 273 0.96 -3.18 11.77
N GLY A 274 1.57 -3.38 10.61
CA GLY A 274 1.17 -4.41 9.64
C GLY A 274 -0.05 -4.09 8.76
N MET A 275 -0.81 -3.01 9.02
CA MET A 275 -1.89 -2.60 8.12
C MET A 275 -1.36 -2.09 6.79
N SER A 276 -2.09 -2.34 5.70
CA SER A 276 -1.84 -1.63 4.45
C SER A 276 -2.16 -0.14 4.58
N PHE A 277 -1.61 0.68 3.69
CA PHE A 277 -1.81 2.13 3.69
C PHE A 277 -3.30 2.52 3.68
N GLY A 278 -4.07 1.97 2.73
CA GLY A 278 -5.50 2.25 2.64
C GLY A 278 -6.25 1.79 3.88
N GLN A 279 -5.97 0.59 4.39
CA GLN A 279 -6.61 0.08 5.61
C GLN A 279 -6.32 0.97 6.81
N HIS A 280 -5.09 1.45 6.96
CA HIS A 280 -4.69 2.33 8.07
C HIS A 280 -5.50 3.64 8.08
N ARG A 281 -5.59 4.33 6.94
CA ARG A 281 -6.35 5.59 6.82
C ARG A 281 -7.85 5.36 6.95
N SER A 282 -8.39 4.33 6.30
CA SER A 282 -9.80 3.95 6.42
C SER A 282 -10.18 3.57 7.84
N PHE A 283 -9.31 2.89 8.58
CA PHE A 283 -9.55 2.50 9.97
C PHE A 283 -9.60 3.72 10.89
N ALA A 284 -8.69 4.68 10.72
CA ALA A 284 -8.70 5.94 11.46
C ALA A 284 -9.99 6.73 11.18
N LEU A 285 -10.42 6.81 9.91
CA LEU A 285 -11.66 7.48 9.52
C LEU A 285 -12.91 6.78 10.08
N ALA A 286 -13.00 5.45 9.95
CA ALA A 286 -14.10 4.66 10.50
C ALA A 286 -14.21 4.82 12.03
N THR A 287 -13.06 4.87 12.72
CA THR A 287 -13.01 5.10 14.16
C THR A 287 -13.62 6.46 14.51
N ALA A 288 -13.21 7.54 13.84
CA ALA A 288 -13.76 8.87 14.08
C ALA A 288 -15.27 8.94 13.86
N LEU A 289 -15.76 8.34 12.76
CA LEU A 289 -17.18 8.35 12.40
C LEU A 289 -18.04 7.63 13.44
N VAL A 290 -17.61 6.43 13.88
CA VAL A 290 -18.33 5.67 14.91
C VAL A 290 -18.25 6.36 16.27
N ASP A 291 -17.07 6.86 16.66
CA ASP A 291 -16.90 7.55 17.95
C ASP A 291 -17.71 8.85 18.01
N HIS A 292 -17.83 9.58 16.90
CA HIS A 292 -18.70 10.76 16.80
C HIS A 292 -20.18 10.39 17.00
N ALA A 293 -20.63 9.32 16.34
CA ALA A 293 -22.02 8.87 16.46
C ALA A 293 -22.37 8.42 17.89
N GLN A 294 -21.43 7.81 18.61
CA GLN A 294 -21.66 7.27 19.96
C GLN A 294 -21.52 8.29 21.10
N GLY A 295 -20.89 9.45 20.87
CA GLY A 295 -20.38 10.26 21.97
C GLY A 295 -20.23 11.76 21.69
N ALA A 296 -20.97 12.32 20.72
CA ALA A 296 -20.96 13.76 20.47
C ALA A 296 -21.42 14.53 21.73
N GLY A 297 -20.45 15.06 22.48
CA GLY A 297 -20.72 16.09 23.48
C GLY A 297 -21.24 17.37 22.80
N PRO A 298 -21.93 18.27 23.52
CA PRO A 298 -22.41 19.51 22.94
C PRO A 298 -21.22 20.34 22.41
N GLY A 299 -21.13 20.51 21.09
CA GLY A 299 -20.14 21.37 20.43
C GLY A 299 -19.00 20.65 19.69
N ASP A 300 -18.85 19.33 19.80
CA ASP A 300 -17.82 18.57 19.08
C ASP A 300 -18.32 18.16 17.69
N GLY A 301 -17.78 18.79 16.63
CA GLY A 301 -18.14 18.47 15.26
C GLY A 301 -17.48 17.18 14.75
N LEU A 302 -18.08 16.54 13.74
CA LEU A 302 -17.48 15.36 13.10
C LEU A 302 -16.03 15.59 12.66
N ALA A 303 -15.74 16.78 12.12
CA ALA A 303 -14.39 17.13 11.69
C ALA A 303 -13.36 17.06 12.83
N ASP A 304 -13.72 17.50 14.03
CA ASP A 304 -12.83 17.44 15.20
C ASP A 304 -12.54 15.99 15.59
N HIS A 305 -13.53 15.10 15.50
CA HIS A 305 -13.32 13.66 15.69
C HIS A 305 -12.35 13.08 14.66
N VAL A 306 -12.49 13.46 13.38
CA VAL A 306 -11.59 13.01 12.31
C VAL A 306 -10.17 13.51 12.55
N VAL A 307 -9.99 14.80 12.85
CA VAL A 307 -8.68 15.39 13.17
C VAL A 307 -8.03 14.65 14.35
N ARG A 308 -8.76 14.44 15.44
CA ARG A 308 -8.25 13.70 16.62
C ARG A 308 -7.84 12.28 16.26
N ALA A 309 -8.68 11.54 15.55
CA ALA A 309 -8.40 10.15 15.19
C ALA A 309 -7.20 10.01 14.23
N PHE A 310 -7.10 10.90 13.23
CA PHE A 310 -5.96 10.93 12.30
C PHE A 310 -4.67 11.24 13.04
N ARG A 311 -4.66 12.28 13.89
CA ARG A 311 -3.47 12.62 14.69
C ARG A 311 -3.05 11.49 15.63
N ALA A 312 -4.00 10.86 16.31
CA ALA A 312 -3.73 9.71 17.17
C ALA A 312 -3.16 8.51 16.40
N ALA A 313 -3.53 8.35 15.12
CA ALA A 313 -3.00 7.34 14.21
C ALA A 313 -1.67 7.75 13.53
N GLY A 314 -1.10 8.91 13.87
CA GLY A 314 0.10 9.44 13.24
C GLY A 314 -0.10 9.97 11.82
N ILE A 315 -1.34 10.28 11.41
CA ILE A 315 -1.69 10.81 10.08
C ILE A 315 -1.83 12.33 10.14
N ASP A 316 -1.26 13.04 9.16
CA ASP A 316 -1.52 14.47 8.98
C ASP A 316 -2.95 14.68 8.42
N PRO A 317 -3.87 15.33 9.15
CA PRO A 317 -5.25 15.49 8.69
C PRO A 317 -5.41 16.45 7.50
N GLU A 318 -4.46 17.37 7.30
CA GLU A 318 -4.44 18.31 6.16
C GLU A 318 -3.75 17.69 4.95
N HIS A 319 -2.85 16.72 5.20
CA HIS A 319 -2.13 15.96 4.19
C HIS A 319 -2.16 14.44 4.47
N PRO A 320 -3.29 13.72 4.28
CA PRO A 320 -3.45 12.31 4.65
C PRO A 320 -2.44 11.33 4.02
N GLU A 321 -1.78 11.76 2.94
CA GLU A 321 -0.67 11.07 2.31
C GLU A 321 0.60 11.03 3.17
N ASN A 322 0.70 11.91 4.16
CA ASN A 322 1.84 12.07 5.05
C ASN A 322 1.53 11.49 6.43
N ASN A 323 2.60 11.07 7.11
CA ASN A 323 2.52 10.89 8.55
C ASN A 323 2.73 12.25 9.22
N LEU A 324 2.20 12.45 10.42
CA LEU A 324 2.61 13.57 11.25
C LEU A 324 4.12 13.54 11.41
N ALA A 325 4.77 14.69 11.28
CA ALA A 325 6.18 14.83 11.60
C ALA A 325 6.35 14.47 13.09
N GLY A 326 6.85 13.27 13.35
CA GLY A 326 7.28 12.86 14.68
C GLY A 326 8.72 13.28 14.89
N THR A 327 8.96 14.00 15.99
CA THR A 327 10.26 14.11 16.67
C THR A 327 11.03 12.79 16.53
N PRO A 328 12.32 12.79 16.16
CA PRO A 328 13.05 11.55 15.93
C PRO A 328 12.90 10.64 17.15
N SER A 329 12.34 9.45 16.94
CA SER A 329 12.46 8.37 17.90
C SER A 329 13.95 8.02 17.95
N THR A 330 14.65 8.54 18.96
CA THR A 330 15.98 8.07 19.32
C THR A 330 15.83 6.64 19.78
N ALA A 331 15.97 5.69 18.85
CA ALA A 331 16.33 4.33 19.21
C ALA A 331 17.75 4.40 19.78
N THR A 332 17.84 4.31 21.09
CA THR A 332 19.07 4.08 21.82
C THR A 332 19.74 2.85 21.23
N ALA A 333 20.92 3.03 20.66
CA ALA A 333 21.82 1.94 20.36
C ALA A 333 22.19 1.28 21.71
N GLY A 334 21.63 0.09 21.94
CA GLY A 334 22.06 -0.82 22.99
C GLY A 334 23.09 -1.78 22.41
N VAL A 335 24.30 -1.68 22.95
CA VAL A 335 25.51 -2.52 22.84
C VAL A 335 25.27 -3.96 22.42
#